data_AF-A0A914N1K9-F1
#
_entry.id   AF-A0A914N1K9-F1
#
_cell.length_a   1.000
_cell.length_b   1.000
_cell.length_c   1.000
_cell.angle_alpha   90.00
_cell.angle_beta   90.00
_cell.angle_gamma   90.00
#
_symmetry.space_group_name_H-M   'P 1'
#
loop_
_entity.id
_entity.type
_entity.pdbx_description
1 polymer ?
#
loop_
_entity_poly.entity_id
_entity_poly.type
_entity_poly.pdbx_seq_one_letter_code
_entity_poly.pdbx_strand_id
1 'polypeptide(L)'
;MEIEEFAPFANFLITPFARASSPIIGLLFALFLLQKWDEWQHLVKALSLIGLLTTLFLMMFILWAPFWIFNDSIISLIYGTIHRPFWSFLLFCFLGFLEANLKGSVLAKLLCWRVFRPLSKLVLIVLLLSEPIALSLFASLHRPVHTTPLSSLLSFIGIFVCSFLFSFVLDCSIIRPVRNLFLKIYGEKKKVEVENKEENVEKEGEIEEETENFLGKSKNEI
;
A
#
# COMPACT_ATOMS: atom_id res chain seq x y z
N MET A 1 -41.21 -0.39 2.05
CA MET A 1 -40.60 0.75 2.75
C MET A 1 -39.28 0.35 3.45
N GLU A 2 -38.58 -0.71 3.01
CA GLU A 2 -37.28 -1.13 3.58
C GLU A 2 -36.16 -1.15 2.53
N ILE A 3 -36.47 -0.97 1.24
CA ILE A 3 -35.50 -1.10 0.13
C ILE A 3 -34.82 0.24 -0.18
N GLU A 4 -35.46 1.39 0.10
CA GLU A 4 -34.88 2.71 -0.16
C GLU A 4 -33.78 3.12 0.85
N GLU A 5 -33.81 2.56 2.07
CA GLU A 5 -32.80 2.84 3.09
C GLU A 5 -31.50 2.03 2.89
N PHE A 6 -31.59 0.88 2.22
CA PHE A 6 -30.42 0.04 1.90
C PHE A 6 -29.61 0.55 0.70
N ALA A 7 -30.24 1.27 -0.24
CA ALA A 7 -29.59 1.83 -1.42
C ALA A 7 -28.43 2.81 -1.10
N PRO A 8 -28.55 3.78 -0.17
CA PRO A 8 -27.43 4.63 0.20
C PRO A 8 -26.31 3.86 0.93
N PHE A 9 -26.66 2.85 1.74
CA PHE A 9 -25.69 2.02 2.44
C PHE A 9 -24.90 1.10 1.49
N ALA A 10 -25.58 0.50 0.52
CA ALA A 10 -24.94 -0.29 -0.54
C ALA A 10 -24.04 0.57 -1.41
N ASN A 11 -24.46 1.78 -1.79
CA ASN A 11 -23.60 2.72 -2.51
C ASN A 11 -22.40 3.16 -1.67
N PHE A 12 -22.58 3.41 -0.36
CA PHE A 12 -21.49 3.74 0.55
C PHE A 12 -20.43 2.62 0.63
N LEU A 13 -20.85 1.36 0.59
CA LEU A 13 -19.95 0.21 0.60
C LEU A 13 -19.31 -0.09 -0.77
N ILE A 14 -20.05 0.01 -1.87
CA ILE A 14 -19.57 -0.43 -3.21
C ILE A 14 -18.62 0.59 -3.84
N THR A 15 -18.87 1.88 -3.63
CA THR A 15 -18.08 2.97 -4.24
C THR A 15 -16.58 2.95 -3.89
N PRO A 16 -16.14 2.71 -2.64
CA PRO A 16 -14.71 2.62 -2.32
C PRO A 16 -14.04 1.41 -2.97
N PHE A 17 -14.72 0.26 -3.04
CA PHE A 17 -14.17 -0.93 -3.70
C PHE A 17 -14.09 -0.77 -5.22
N ALA A 18 -15.03 -0.07 -5.84
CA ALA A 18 -15.00 0.23 -7.27
C ALA A 18 -13.81 1.13 -7.68
N ARG A 19 -13.24 1.89 -6.73
CA ARG A 19 -12.07 2.77 -6.95
C ARG A 19 -10.76 2.17 -6.44
N ALA A 20 -10.80 1.06 -5.70
CA ALA A 20 -9.61 0.37 -5.20
C ALA A 20 -8.78 -0.34 -6.30
N SER A 21 -9.27 -0.40 -7.54
CA SER A 21 -8.58 -1.06 -8.64
C SER A 21 -7.19 -0.49 -8.93
N SER A 22 -7.02 0.83 -8.91
CA SER A 22 -5.72 1.49 -9.14
C SER A 22 -4.65 1.10 -8.10
N PRO A 23 -4.91 1.22 -6.78
CA PRO A 23 -3.93 0.82 -5.76
C PRO A 23 -3.71 -0.68 -5.67
N ILE A 24 -4.71 -1.51 -5.98
CA ILE A 24 -4.53 -2.97 -6.08
C ILE A 24 -3.54 -3.31 -7.20
N ILE A 25 -3.69 -2.68 -8.37
CA ILE A 25 -2.74 -2.83 -9.48
C ILE A 25 -1.34 -2.42 -9.02
N GLY A 26 -1.21 -1.25 -8.37
CA GLY A 26 0.09 -0.76 -7.89
C GLY A 26 0.73 -1.69 -6.86
N LEU A 27 -0.06 -2.26 -5.94
CA LEU A 27 0.41 -3.20 -4.93
C LEU A 27 0.84 -4.53 -5.54
N LEU A 28 0.05 -5.06 -6.48
CA LEU A 28 0.37 -6.28 -7.20
C LEU A 28 1.73 -6.12 -7.91
N PHE A 29 1.91 -5.00 -8.62
CA PHE A 29 3.18 -4.71 -9.30
C PHE A 29 4.35 -4.49 -8.34
N ALA A 30 4.14 -3.85 -7.20
CA ALA A 30 5.18 -3.72 -6.18
C ALA A 30 5.67 -5.08 -5.68
N LEU A 31 4.76 -6.03 -5.44
CA LEU A 31 5.11 -7.40 -5.04
C LEU A 31 5.90 -8.13 -6.14
N PHE A 32 5.50 -8.00 -7.41
CA PHE A 32 6.22 -8.59 -8.53
C PHE A 32 7.62 -8.00 -8.74
N LEU A 33 7.78 -6.68 -8.56
CA LEU A 33 9.07 -6.02 -8.77
C LEU A 33 10.10 -6.40 -7.70
N LEU A 34 9.68 -6.53 -6.44
CA LEU A 34 10.59 -6.85 -5.34
C LEU A 34 11.27 -8.22 -5.51
N GLN A 35 10.64 -9.15 -6.22
CA GLN A 35 11.12 -10.53 -6.29
C GLN A 35 12.09 -10.79 -7.46
N LYS A 36 12.06 -10.00 -8.55
CA LYS A 36 12.84 -10.27 -9.78
C LYS A 36 13.47 -9.01 -10.41
N TRP A 37 13.82 -8.03 -9.59
CA TRP A 37 14.27 -6.71 -10.07
C TRP A 37 15.49 -6.77 -11.00
N ASP A 38 16.44 -7.67 -10.74
CA ASP A 38 17.68 -7.79 -11.54
C ASP A 38 17.46 -8.36 -12.94
N GLU A 39 16.52 -9.29 -13.10
CA GLU A 39 16.19 -9.89 -14.42
C GLU A 39 15.37 -8.94 -15.29
N TRP A 40 14.52 -8.12 -14.68
CA TRP A 40 13.53 -7.30 -15.40
C TRP A 40 14.02 -5.89 -15.73
N GLN A 41 15.20 -5.48 -15.26
CA GLN A 41 15.71 -4.12 -15.47
C GLN A 41 15.77 -3.69 -16.94
N HIS A 42 16.06 -4.61 -17.86
CA HIS A 42 16.16 -4.28 -19.29
C HIS A 42 14.77 -4.19 -19.96
N LEU A 43 13.83 -5.02 -19.54
CA LEU A 43 12.44 -4.98 -19.97
C LEU A 43 11.72 -3.74 -19.43
N VAL A 44 11.95 -3.41 -18.16
CA VAL A 44 11.39 -2.21 -17.52
C VAL A 44 11.91 -0.97 -18.25
N LYS A 45 13.20 -0.87 -18.59
CA LYS A 45 13.72 0.28 -19.38
C LYS A 45 13.00 0.47 -20.73
N ALA A 46 12.83 -0.62 -21.49
CA ALA A 46 12.18 -0.56 -22.80
C ALA A 46 10.68 -0.25 -22.68
N LEU A 47 9.97 -0.95 -21.80
CA LEU A 47 8.54 -0.77 -21.55
C LEU A 47 8.24 0.62 -20.98
N SER A 48 9.19 1.19 -20.27
CA SER A 48 9.06 2.46 -19.60
C SER A 48 9.18 3.67 -20.53
N LEU A 49 10.07 3.63 -21.53
CA LEU A 49 10.16 4.68 -22.55
C LEU A 49 8.88 4.72 -23.41
N ILE A 50 8.36 3.54 -23.76
CA ILE A 50 7.06 3.38 -24.41
C ILE A 50 5.94 3.87 -23.49
N GLY A 51 6.01 3.55 -22.20
CA GLY A 51 5.11 4.00 -21.14
C GLY A 51 5.06 5.52 -21.02
N LEU A 52 6.21 6.21 -21.10
CA LEU A 52 6.28 7.67 -21.04
C LEU A 52 5.63 8.32 -22.28
N LEU A 53 5.94 7.82 -23.48
CA LEU A 53 5.32 8.33 -24.70
C LEU A 53 3.79 8.12 -24.69
N THR A 54 3.35 6.96 -24.22
CA THR A 54 1.92 6.67 -24.06
C THR A 54 1.28 7.48 -22.94
N THR A 55 1.94 7.75 -21.80
CA THR A 55 1.41 8.66 -20.75
C THR A 55 1.08 10.03 -21.30
N LEU A 56 1.99 10.62 -22.08
CA LEU A 56 1.86 11.98 -22.57
C LEU A 56 0.76 12.07 -23.63
N PHE A 57 0.67 11.06 -24.50
CA PHE A 57 -0.38 10.93 -25.50
C PHE A 57 -1.77 10.73 -24.88
N LEU A 58 -1.89 9.87 -23.87
CA LEU A 58 -3.16 9.60 -23.19
C LEU A 58 -3.60 10.72 -22.27
N MET A 59 -2.67 11.49 -21.67
CA MET A 59 -3.00 12.72 -20.95
C MET A 59 -3.77 13.70 -21.83
N MET A 60 -3.26 13.92 -23.04
CA MET A 60 -3.92 14.77 -24.04
C MET A 60 -5.27 14.19 -24.45
N PHE A 61 -5.34 12.88 -24.70
CA PHE A 61 -6.59 12.22 -25.11
C PHE A 61 -7.67 12.26 -24.02
N ILE A 62 -7.30 12.11 -22.75
CA ILE A 62 -8.22 12.05 -21.61
C ILE A 62 -8.76 13.44 -21.24
N LEU A 63 -7.96 14.49 -21.39
CA LEU A 63 -8.43 15.88 -21.25
C LEU A 63 -9.43 16.26 -22.36
N TRP A 64 -9.30 15.65 -23.54
CA TRP A 64 -10.17 15.89 -24.70
C TRP A 64 -11.41 14.98 -24.76
N ALA A 65 -11.31 13.77 -24.21
CA ALA A 65 -12.36 12.75 -24.17
C ALA A 65 -13.73 13.24 -23.65
N PRO A 66 -13.82 14.00 -22.54
CA PRO A 66 -15.12 14.47 -22.08
C PRO A 66 -15.80 15.38 -23.12
N PHE A 67 -15.07 16.19 -23.89
CA PHE A 67 -15.68 17.09 -24.88
C PHE A 67 -16.36 16.38 -26.07
N TRP A 68 -16.03 15.11 -26.33
CA TRP A 68 -16.57 14.35 -27.48
C TRP A 68 -17.55 13.24 -27.10
N ILE A 69 -17.53 12.73 -25.87
CA ILE A 69 -18.20 11.48 -25.48
C ILE A 69 -19.61 11.68 -24.88
N PHE A 70 -20.09 12.92 -24.74
CA PHE A 70 -21.37 13.22 -24.08
C PHE A 70 -22.64 12.66 -24.74
N ASN A 71 -22.57 11.95 -25.88
CA ASN A 71 -23.75 11.43 -26.58
C ASN A 71 -24.07 9.94 -26.36
N ASP A 72 -23.10 9.10 -25.95
CA ASP A 72 -23.32 7.64 -25.87
C ASP A 72 -22.94 7.02 -24.51
N SER A 73 -23.95 6.44 -23.84
CA SER A 73 -23.84 5.86 -22.49
C SER A 73 -22.88 4.66 -22.40
N ILE A 74 -22.77 3.87 -23.47
CA ILE A 74 -21.93 2.66 -23.51
C ILE A 74 -20.44 3.05 -23.55
N ILE A 75 -20.10 4.05 -24.36
CA ILE A 75 -18.73 4.54 -24.50
C ILE A 75 -18.24 5.15 -23.17
N SER A 76 -19.12 5.88 -22.48
CA SER A 76 -18.82 6.44 -21.15
C SER A 76 -18.55 5.36 -20.10
N LEU A 77 -19.27 4.23 -20.14
CA LEU A 77 -19.07 3.11 -19.20
C LEU A 77 -17.71 2.42 -19.42
N ILE A 78 -17.40 2.13 -20.69
CA ILE A 78 -16.12 1.50 -21.08
C ILE A 78 -14.95 2.41 -20.71
N TYR A 79 -15.07 3.70 -21.05
CA TYR A 79 -14.09 4.72 -20.69
C TYR A 79 -13.89 4.80 -19.17
N GLY A 80 -14.98 4.87 -18.40
CA GLY A 80 -14.96 4.93 -16.94
C GLY A 80 -14.24 3.75 -16.28
N THR A 81 -14.31 2.57 -16.90
CA THR A 81 -13.73 1.33 -16.38
C THR A 81 -12.26 1.18 -16.75
N ILE A 82 -11.88 1.51 -17.99
CA ILE A 82 -10.52 1.26 -18.51
C ILE A 82 -9.55 2.38 -18.13
N HIS A 83 -9.99 3.64 -18.07
CA HIS A 83 -9.04 4.75 -17.90
C HIS A 83 -8.26 4.66 -16.57
N ARG A 84 -8.90 4.28 -15.46
CA ARG A 84 -8.27 4.21 -14.12
C ARG A 84 -7.17 3.16 -13.99
N PRO A 85 -7.39 1.87 -14.32
CA PRO A 85 -6.32 0.87 -14.26
C PRO A 85 -5.22 1.17 -15.28
N PHE A 86 -5.59 1.70 -16.45
CA PHE A 86 -4.61 2.09 -17.47
C PHE A 86 -3.68 3.20 -16.97
N TRP A 87 -4.23 4.22 -16.31
CA TRP A 87 -3.47 5.27 -15.64
C TRP A 87 -2.49 4.74 -14.58
N SER A 88 -2.95 3.80 -13.77
CA SER A 88 -2.13 3.18 -12.72
C SER A 88 -0.95 2.42 -13.32
N PHE A 89 -1.20 1.66 -14.40
CA PHE A 89 -0.16 0.94 -15.14
C PHE A 89 0.87 1.89 -15.78
N LEU A 90 0.40 3.02 -16.32
CA LEU A 90 1.23 4.04 -16.92
C LEU A 90 2.15 4.74 -15.90
N LEU A 91 1.60 5.13 -14.75
CA LEU A 91 2.39 5.68 -13.64
C LEU A 91 3.46 4.70 -13.18
N PHE A 92 3.14 3.41 -13.14
CA PHE A 92 4.11 2.36 -12.83
C PHE A 92 5.25 2.32 -13.86
N CYS A 93 4.93 2.29 -15.15
CA CYS A 93 5.95 2.35 -16.20
C CYS A 93 6.82 3.61 -16.08
N PHE A 94 6.23 4.76 -15.73
CA PHE A 94 6.96 6.00 -15.49
C PHE A 94 7.88 5.93 -14.25
N LEU A 95 7.43 5.35 -13.13
CA LEU A 95 8.26 5.16 -11.95
C LEU A 95 9.46 4.22 -12.25
N GLY A 96 9.21 3.14 -12.99
CA GLY A 96 10.27 2.26 -13.48
C GLY A 96 11.27 2.98 -14.40
N PHE A 97 10.82 3.98 -15.17
CA PHE A 97 11.70 4.84 -15.99
C PHE A 97 12.72 5.55 -15.13
N LEU A 98 12.18 6.19 -14.10
CA LEU A 98 12.91 7.05 -13.19
C LEU A 98 13.95 6.22 -12.48
N GLU A 99 13.57 5.06 -11.97
CA GLU A 99 14.49 4.20 -11.25
C GLU A 99 15.63 3.68 -12.15
N ALA A 100 15.32 3.32 -13.39
CA ALA A 100 16.28 2.70 -14.30
C ALA A 100 17.26 3.69 -14.95
N ASN A 101 16.82 4.92 -15.23
CA ASN A 101 17.65 5.97 -15.86
C ASN A 101 18.27 6.94 -14.86
N LEU A 102 17.69 7.05 -13.66
CA LEU A 102 18.12 8.02 -12.65
C LEU A 102 18.65 7.35 -11.38
N LYS A 103 19.40 6.24 -11.51
CA LYS A 103 20.20 5.68 -10.41
C LYS A 103 21.12 6.78 -9.85
N GLY A 104 20.70 7.43 -8.76
CA GLY A 104 21.43 8.51 -8.08
C GLY A 104 20.91 9.95 -8.27
N SER A 105 19.84 10.18 -9.02
CA SER A 105 19.29 11.55 -9.21
C SER A 105 18.59 12.09 -7.96
N VAL A 106 18.46 13.42 -7.93
CA VAL A 106 17.77 14.19 -6.90
C VAL A 106 16.35 13.68 -6.66
N LEU A 107 15.62 13.28 -7.71
CA LEU A 107 14.26 12.74 -7.54
C LEU A 107 14.24 11.39 -6.83
N ALA A 108 15.14 10.47 -7.18
CA ALA A 108 15.26 9.18 -6.48
C ALA A 108 15.64 9.39 -5.00
N LYS A 109 16.52 10.35 -4.71
CA LYS A 109 16.87 10.75 -3.34
C LYS A 109 15.68 11.40 -2.60
N LEU A 110 14.86 12.19 -3.30
CA LEU A 110 13.66 12.80 -2.75
C LEU A 110 12.60 11.73 -2.44
N LEU A 111 12.36 10.77 -3.32
CA LEU A 111 11.40 9.68 -3.06
C LEU A 111 11.89 8.75 -1.92
N CYS A 112 13.19 8.54 -1.79
CA CYS A 112 13.78 7.81 -0.67
C CYS A 112 13.90 8.62 0.63
N TRP A 113 13.38 9.85 0.68
CA TRP A 113 13.44 10.67 1.89
C TRP A 113 12.73 9.96 3.05
N ARG A 114 13.36 10.02 4.22
CA ARG A 114 12.85 9.48 5.50
C ARG A 114 11.39 9.83 5.82
N VAL A 115 10.85 10.94 5.30
CA VAL A 115 9.46 11.35 5.51
C VAL A 115 8.48 10.52 4.66
N PHE A 116 8.89 10.06 3.48
CA PHE A 116 8.03 9.23 2.62
C PHE A 116 7.89 7.80 3.11
N ARG A 117 8.83 7.30 3.93
CA ARG A 117 8.79 5.94 4.46
C ARG A 117 7.58 5.66 5.37
N PRO A 118 7.24 6.52 6.36
CA PRO A 118 5.98 6.37 7.10
C PRO A 118 4.76 6.79 6.25
N LEU A 119 4.90 7.81 5.40
CA LEU A 119 3.81 8.29 4.55
C LEU A 119 3.28 7.18 3.63
N SER A 120 4.18 6.44 2.98
CA SER A 120 3.85 5.33 2.07
C SER A 120 3.01 4.24 2.74
N LYS A 121 3.23 3.97 4.03
CA LYS A 121 2.42 3.01 4.80
C LYS A 121 1.01 3.53 5.08
N LEU A 122 0.89 4.84 5.32
CA LEU A 122 -0.39 5.50 5.57
C LEU A 122 -1.23 5.64 4.32
N VAL A 123 -0.62 5.79 3.14
CA VAL A 123 -1.33 6.01 1.86
C VAL A 123 -2.41 4.95 1.59
N LEU A 124 -2.17 3.68 1.92
CA LEU A 124 -3.19 2.64 1.76
C LEU A 124 -4.43 2.87 2.64
N ILE A 125 -4.22 3.30 3.88
CA ILE A 125 -5.29 3.60 4.84
C ILE A 125 -6.01 4.89 4.42
N VAL A 126 -5.25 5.93 4.04
CA VAL A 126 -5.78 7.20 3.52
C VAL A 126 -6.68 6.96 2.33
N LEU A 127 -6.26 6.10 1.40
CA LEU A 127 -7.03 5.84 0.18
C LEU A 127 -8.37 5.18 0.50
N LEU A 128 -8.40 4.19 1.41
CA LEU A 128 -9.66 3.59 1.87
C LEU A 128 -10.58 4.61 2.56
N LEU A 129 -10.01 5.56 3.32
CA LEU A 129 -10.76 6.57 4.07
C LEU A 129 -11.22 7.75 3.23
N SER A 130 -10.57 8.02 2.10
CA SER A 130 -10.85 9.19 1.29
C SER A 130 -12.30 9.23 0.78
N GLU A 131 -12.87 8.07 0.49
CA GLU A 131 -14.23 7.95 -0.04
C GLU A 131 -15.31 8.27 1.01
N PRO A 132 -15.36 7.63 2.20
CA PRO A 132 -16.36 7.98 3.22
C PRO A 132 -16.22 9.44 3.68
N ILE A 133 -15.00 9.98 3.71
CA ILE A 133 -14.75 11.39 4.06
C ILE A 133 -15.27 12.32 2.98
N ALA A 134 -15.05 12.00 1.69
CA ALA A 134 -15.61 12.76 0.58
C ALA A 134 -17.15 12.74 0.63
N LEU A 135 -17.76 11.57 0.81
CA LEU A 135 -19.22 11.43 0.89
C LEU A 135 -19.80 12.20 2.08
N SER A 136 -19.16 12.14 3.25
CA SER A 136 -19.57 12.91 4.43
C SER A 136 -19.48 14.43 4.17
N LEU A 137 -18.41 14.88 3.51
CA LEU A 137 -18.26 16.29 3.15
C LEU A 137 -19.35 16.71 2.17
N PHE A 138 -19.62 15.94 1.12
CA PHE A 138 -20.69 16.24 0.16
C PHE A 138 -22.09 16.18 0.79
N ALA A 139 -22.34 15.26 1.73
CA ALA A 139 -23.61 15.20 2.46
C ALA A 139 -23.82 16.42 3.37
N SER A 140 -22.73 16.99 3.91
CA SER A 140 -22.79 18.21 4.72
C SER A 140 -23.03 19.47 3.88
N LEU A 141 -22.81 19.42 2.56
CA LEU A 141 -23.07 20.55 1.67
C LEU A 141 -24.54 20.60 1.29
N HIS A 142 -25.30 21.45 2.00
CA HIS A 142 -26.73 21.66 1.74
C HIS A 142 -27.04 22.50 0.48
N ARG A 143 -26.03 23.13 -0.14
CA ARG A 143 -26.19 23.93 -1.38
C ARG A 143 -25.43 23.31 -2.56
N PRO A 144 -26.00 23.37 -3.78
CA PRO A 144 -25.31 22.94 -4.99
C PRO A 144 -24.07 23.83 -5.21
N VAL A 145 -22.90 23.19 -5.32
CA VAL A 145 -21.63 23.87 -5.56
C VAL A 145 -21.54 24.21 -7.03
N HIS A 146 -21.28 25.47 -7.35
CA HIS A 146 -20.91 25.84 -8.71
C HIS A 146 -19.51 25.30 -8.99
N THR A 147 -19.41 24.35 -9.92
CA THR A 147 -18.18 23.64 -10.30
C THR A 147 -17.24 24.58 -11.04
N THR A 148 -16.63 25.51 -10.31
CA THR A 148 -15.49 26.29 -10.79
C THR A 148 -14.22 25.49 -10.55
N PRO A 149 -13.22 25.56 -11.45
CA PRO A 149 -11.99 24.77 -11.33
C PRO A 149 -11.26 25.03 -10.00
N LEU A 150 -11.32 26.27 -9.51
CA LEU A 150 -10.76 26.64 -8.20
C LEU A 150 -11.50 26.00 -7.02
N SER A 151 -12.84 25.98 -7.05
CA SER A 151 -13.64 25.34 -6.01
C SER A 151 -13.41 23.84 -5.98
N SER A 152 -13.29 23.19 -7.15
CA SER A 152 -12.98 21.76 -7.24
C SER A 152 -11.60 21.47 -6.63
N LEU A 153 -10.59 22.24 -6.98
CA LEU A 153 -9.22 22.06 -6.48
C LEU A 153 -9.15 22.23 -4.95
N LEU A 154 -9.85 23.23 -4.39
CA LEU A 154 -9.91 23.44 -2.95
C LEU A 154 -10.60 22.27 -2.22
N SER A 155 -11.71 21.76 -2.77
CA SER A 155 -12.39 20.58 -2.21
C SER A 155 -11.50 19.34 -2.25
N PHE A 156 -10.75 19.11 -3.34
CA PHE A 156 -9.83 17.99 -3.43
C PHE A 156 -8.71 18.07 -2.39
N ILE A 157 -8.10 19.25 -2.22
CA ILE A 157 -7.06 19.46 -1.20
C ILE A 157 -7.64 19.26 0.20
N GLY A 158 -8.85 19.77 0.46
CA GLY A 158 -9.54 19.59 1.75
C GLY A 158 -9.80 18.13 2.09
N ILE A 159 -10.39 17.38 1.16
CA ILE A 159 -10.64 15.94 1.32
C ILE A 159 -9.32 15.20 1.55
N PHE A 160 -8.27 15.54 0.82
CA PHE A 160 -6.94 14.93 0.95
C PHE A 160 -6.35 15.16 2.34
N VAL A 161 -6.33 16.42 2.82
CA VAL A 161 -5.79 16.77 4.14
C VAL A 161 -6.60 16.11 5.26
N CYS A 162 -7.93 16.17 5.21
CA CYS A 162 -8.79 15.51 6.20
C CYS A 162 -8.58 13.99 6.23
N SER A 163 -8.42 13.35 5.07
CA SER A 163 -8.14 11.93 4.97
C SER A 163 -6.79 11.55 5.58
N PHE A 164 -5.77 12.37 5.37
CA PHE A 164 -4.46 12.19 6.00
C PHE A 164 -4.51 12.33 7.52
N LEU A 165 -5.22 13.34 8.03
CA LEU A 165 -5.37 13.54 9.47
C LEU A 165 -6.10 12.35 10.13
N PHE A 166 -7.21 11.93 9.55
CA PHE A 166 -8.01 10.85 10.11
C PHE A 166 -7.28 9.50 10.02
N SER A 167 -6.61 9.23 8.90
CA SER A 167 -5.75 8.05 8.77
C SER A 167 -4.60 8.04 9.78
N PHE A 168 -3.97 9.19 10.05
CA PHE A 168 -2.93 9.31 11.06
C PHE A 168 -3.46 9.02 12.47
N VAL A 169 -4.65 9.54 12.81
CA VAL A 169 -5.31 9.26 14.09
C VAL A 169 -5.60 7.76 14.25
N LEU A 170 -6.11 7.10 13.21
CA LEU A 170 -6.36 5.66 13.24
C LEU A 170 -5.06 4.84 13.36
N ASP A 171 -4.00 5.21 12.64
CA ASP A 171 -2.70 4.54 12.74
C ASP A 171 -2.08 4.70 14.12
N CYS A 172 -2.13 5.91 14.69
CA CYS A 172 -1.67 6.16 16.03
C CYS A 172 -2.49 5.43 17.10
N SER A 173 -3.81 5.39 16.96
CA SER A 173 -4.72 4.84 17.97
C SER A 173 -4.88 3.33 17.91
N ILE A 174 -4.71 2.71 16.74
CA ILE A 174 -4.97 1.26 16.55
C ILE A 174 -3.66 0.52 16.24
N ILE A 175 -2.94 0.92 15.19
CA ILE A 175 -1.77 0.18 14.73
C ILE A 175 -0.62 0.19 15.75
N ARG A 176 -0.37 1.32 16.42
CA ARG A 176 0.71 1.41 17.43
C ARG A 176 0.45 0.58 18.68
N PRO A 177 -0.72 0.66 19.35
CA PRO A 177 -0.97 -0.17 20.53
C PRO A 177 -1.05 -1.65 20.19
N VAL A 178 -1.67 -2.01 19.05
CA VAL A 178 -1.71 -3.41 18.59
C VAL A 178 -0.30 -3.92 18.34
N ARG A 179 0.56 -3.16 17.68
CA ARG A 179 1.96 -3.56 17.45
C ARG A 179 2.74 -3.70 18.76
N ASN A 180 2.50 -2.83 19.73
CA ASN A 180 3.16 -2.91 21.04
C ASN A 180 2.67 -4.13 21.86
N LEU A 181 1.39 -4.46 21.75
CA LEU A 181 0.80 -5.67 22.34
C LEU A 181 1.39 -6.94 21.71
N PHE A 182 1.46 -7.00 20.37
CA PHE A 182 2.07 -8.12 19.66
C PHE A 182 3.56 -8.28 19.98
N LEU A 183 4.32 -7.19 20.08
CA LEU A 183 5.73 -7.23 20.49
C LEU A 183 5.89 -7.75 21.92
N LYS A 184 4.98 -7.41 22.83
CA LYS A 184 5.01 -7.93 24.21
C LYS A 184 4.73 -9.43 24.24
N ILE A 185 3.67 -9.88 23.56
CA ILE A 185 3.28 -11.30 23.50
C ILE A 185 4.35 -12.15 22.78
N TYR A 186 4.87 -11.67 21.66
CA TYR A 186 5.88 -12.40 20.88
C TYR A 186 7.27 -12.32 21.52
N GLY A 187 7.58 -11.20 22.19
CA GLY A 187 8.80 -11.02 22.97
C GLY A 187 8.87 -11.95 24.18
N GLU A 188 7.73 -12.20 24.85
CA GLU A 188 7.65 -13.21 25.92
C GLU A 188 7.84 -14.63 25.37
N LYS A 189 7.21 -14.98 24.24
CA LYS A 189 7.43 -16.30 23.61
C LYS A 189 8.89 -16.55 23.26
N LYS A 190 9.57 -15.55 22.69
CA LYS A 190 11.00 -15.67 22.34
C LYS A 190 11.89 -15.81 23.57
N LYS A 191 11.58 -15.14 24.68
CA LYS A 191 12.34 -15.29 25.94
C LYS A 191 12.22 -16.69 26.52
N VAL A 192 10.99 -17.24 26.59
CA VAL A 192 10.72 -18.59 27.12
C VAL A 192 11.39 -19.68 26.28
N GLU A 193 11.50 -19.48 24.96
CA GLU A 193 12.15 -20.44 24.06
C GLU A 193 13.68 -20.39 24.11
N VAL A 194 14.26 -19.23 24.43
CA VAL A 194 15.71 -19.10 24.67
C VAL A 194 16.10 -19.68 26.02
N GLU A 195 15.31 -19.40 27.06
CA GLU A 195 15.54 -19.91 28.42
C GLU A 195 15.41 -21.44 28.48
N ASN A 196 14.43 -22.04 27.81
CA ASN A 196 14.32 -23.50 27.67
C ASN A 196 15.45 -24.14 26.85
N LYS A 197 16.08 -23.40 25.92
CA LYS A 197 17.23 -23.90 25.18
C LYS A 197 18.48 -23.90 26.03
N GLU A 198 18.71 -22.85 26.81
CA GLU A 198 19.84 -22.76 27.73
C GLU A 198 19.75 -23.85 28.82
N GLU A 199 18.55 -24.08 29.38
CA GLU A 199 18.35 -25.15 30.38
C GLU A 199 18.53 -26.58 29.84
N ASN A 200 18.23 -26.83 28.56
CA ASN A 200 18.43 -28.15 27.96
C ASN A 200 19.90 -28.40 27.58
N VAL A 201 20.64 -27.35 27.19
CA VAL A 201 22.07 -27.46 26.88
C VAL A 201 22.90 -27.68 28.16
N GLU A 202 22.52 -27.07 29.27
CA GLU A 202 23.18 -27.27 30.57
C GLU A 202 22.96 -28.71 31.09
N LYS A 203 21.75 -29.26 30.91
CA LYS A 203 21.42 -30.65 31.28
C LYS A 203 22.12 -31.69 30.39
N GLU A 204 22.27 -31.44 29.09
CA GLU A 204 23.02 -32.35 28.20
C GLU A 204 24.52 -32.37 28.52
N GLY A 205 25.10 -31.21 28.91
CA GLY A 205 26.51 -31.12 29.34
C GLY A 205 26.82 -31.88 30.63
N GLU A 206 25.95 -31.80 31.64
CA GLU A 206 26.13 -32.56 32.89
C GLU A 206 26.05 -34.08 32.67
N ILE A 207 25.19 -34.55 31.74
CA ILE A 207 25.03 -35.98 31.44
C ILE A 207 26.25 -36.54 30.68
N GLU A 208 26.87 -35.76 29.79
CA GLU A 208 28.11 -36.14 29.10
C GLU A 208 29.30 -36.21 30.08
N GLU A 209 29.42 -35.27 31.02
CA GLU A 209 30.47 -35.28 32.04
C GLU A 209 30.32 -36.45 33.03
N GLU A 210 29.08 -36.83 33.38
CA GLU A 210 28.83 -37.99 34.23
C GLU A 210 29.13 -39.31 33.49
N THR A 211 28.76 -39.42 32.21
CA THR A 211 29.03 -40.64 31.42
C THR A 211 30.51 -40.83 31.08
N GLU A 212 31.28 -39.77 30.82
CA GLU A 212 32.74 -39.86 30.68
C GLU A 212 33.44 -40.28 31.98
N ASN A 213 32.99 -39.78 33.13
CA ASN A 213 33.52 -40.20 34.44
C ASN A 213 33.22 -41.68 34.75
N PHE A 214 32.06 -42.20 34.36
CA PHE A 214 31.73 -43.63 34.50
C PHE A 214 32.58 -44.52 33.56
N LEU A 215 32.82 -44.10 32.32
CA LEU A 215 33.64 -44.83 31.35
C LEU A 215 35.14 -44.81 31.69
N GLY A 216 35.65 -43.70 32.22
CA GLY A 216 37.03 -43.60 32.70
C GLY A 216 37.33 -44.49 33.90
N LYS A 217 36.35 -44.68 34.80
CA LYS A 217 36.50 -45.54 35.98
C LYS A 217 36.50 -47.03 35.64
N SER A 218 35.70 -47.45 34.66
CA SER A 218 35.62 -48.84 34.17
C SER A 218 36.92 -49.32 33.51
N LYS A 219 37.68 -48.42 32.87
CA LYS A 219 38.93 -48.76 32.17
C LYS A 219 40.12 -49.03 33.11
N ASN A 220 40.05 -48.61 34.37
CA ASN A 220 41.12 -48.78 35.35
C ASN A 220 40.97 -50.02 36.24
N GLU A 221 39.88 -50.81 36.08
CA GLU A 221 39.60 -52.00 36.88
C GLU A 221 39.79 -53.33 36.11
N ILE A 222 40.43 -53.32 34.93
CA ILE A 222 40.79 -54.53 34.15
C ILE A 222 42.31 -54.69 34.08
#